data_AF-A0A9W9Y8P3-F1
#
_entry.id   AF-A0A9W9Y8P3-F1
#
_cell.length_a   1.000
_cell.length_b   1.000
_cell.length_c   1.000
_cell.angle_alpha   90.00
_cell.angle_beta   90.00
_cell.angle_gamma   90.00
#
_symmetry.space_group_name_H-M   'P 1'
#
loop_
_entity.id
_entity.type
_entity.pdbx_description
1 polymer ?
#
loop_
_entity_poly.entity_id
_entity_poly.type
_entity_poly.pdbx_seq_one_letter_code
_entity_poly.pdbx_strand_id
1 'polypeptide(L)'
;MQIPGIPEATVQRIWSKAAAIVSKPDAIVNAPGSNDSMLVESKTGKRPHLVTKESAGRFTCDDGCKMWLSTRICSHTVAVADSINLLPSFVDWRKKCKGASVSLAGMVLSDTPKGAGRKGGKPTKKYGKSA
;
A
#
# COMPACT_ATOMS: atom_id res chain seq x y z
N MET A 1 16.92 3.98 -8.16
CA MET A 1 16.84 4.94 -7.04
C MET A 1 16.59 4.13 -5.78
N GLN A 2 17.56 4.02 -4.87
CA GLN A 2 17.46 3.08 -3.76
C GLN A 2 16.64 3.66 -2.59
N ILE A 3 15.66 2.91 -2.10
CA ILE A 3 14.88 3.23 -0.89
C ILE A 3 15.34 2.32 0.26
N PRO A 4 15.87 2.86 1.37
CA PRO A 4 16.36 2.05 2.48
C PRO A 4 15.28 1.10 3.05
N GLY A 5 15.67 -0.15 3.28
CA GLY A 5 14.82 -1.18 3.89
C GLY A 5 13.84 -1.88 2.95
N ILE A 6 13.82 -1.55 1.66
CA ILE A 6 12.96 -2.18 0.65
C ILE A 6 13.83 -2.83 -0.43
N PRO A 7 13.61 -4.11 -0.78
CA PRO A 7 14.33 -4.75 -1.88
C PRO A 7 14.13 -4.01 -3.20
N GLU A 8 15.19 -3.86 -4.00
CA GLU A 8 15.18 -3.10 -5.26
C GLU A 8 14.08 -3.58 -6.22
N ALA A 9 13.88 -4.90 -6.34
CA ALA A 9 12.82 -5.47 -7.17
C ALA A 9 11.41 -5.00 -6.75
N THR A 10 11.19 -4.76 -5.45
CA THR A 10 9.92 -4.22 -4.95
C THR A 10 9.79 -2.75 -5.31
N VAL A 11 10.86 -1.97 -5.18
CA VAL A 11 10.89 -0.55 -5.58
C VAL A 11 10.57 -0.44 -7.08
N GLN A 12 11.22 -1.22 -7.94
CA GLN A 12 10.94 -1.25 -9.38
C GLN A 12 9.46 -1.53 -9.67
N ARG A 13 8.87 -2.55 -9.01
CA ARG A 13 7.44 -2.87 -9.17
C ARG A 13 6.52 -1.73 -8.73
N ILE A 14 6.86 -1.01 -7.65
CA ILE A 14 6.09 0.15 -7.19
C ILE A 14 6.13 1.24 -8.28
N TRP A 15 7.29 1.51 -8.87
CA TRP A 15 7.50 2.57 -9.85
C TRP A 15 6.80 2.24 -11.16
N SER A 16 6.94 1.01 -11.65
CA SER A 16 6.22 0.56 -12.87
C SER A 16 4.70 0.65 -12.68
N LYS A 17 4.18 0.31 -11.50
CA LYS A 17 2.75 0.46 -11.20
C LYS A 17 2.34 1.92 -11.12
N ALA A 18 3.15 2.79 -10.53
CA ALA A 18 2.88 4.22 -10.45
C ALA A 18 2.84 4.86 -11.85
N ALA A 19 3.81 4.55 -12.70
CA ALA A 19 3.84 5.01 -14.09
C ALA A 19 2.58 4.59 -14.87
N ALA A 20 2.11 3.35 -14.67
CA ALA A 20 0.88 2.86 -15.28
C ALA A 20 -0.38 3.59 -14.76
N ILE A 21 -0.38 4.09 -13.53
CA ILE A 21 -1.48 4.92 -12.99
C ILE A 21 -1.42 6.31 -13.65
N VAL A 22 -0.25 6.95 -13.65
CA VAL A 22 -0.07 8.31 -14.22
C VAL A 22 -0.37 8.35 -15.72
N SER A 23 -0.10 7.26 -16.46
CA SER A 23 -0.37 7.18 -17.90
C SER A 23 -1.86 7.15 -18.26
N LYS A 24 -2.75 6.86 -17.30
CA LYS A 24 -4.18 6.75 -17.56
C LYS A 24 -4.88 8.08 -17.28
N PRO A 25 -5.75 8.56 -18.17
CA PRO A 25 -6.61 9.69 -17.87
C PRO A 25 -7.55 9.32 -16.71
N ASP A 26 -7.83 10.30 -15.85
CA ASP A 26 -8.77 10.19 -14.71
C ASP A 26 -8.45 9.11 -13.67
N ALA A 27 -7.24 8.51 -13.71
CA ALA A 27 -6.82 7.54 -12.70
C ALA A 27 -6.44 8.21 -11.36
N ILE A 28 -6.24 9.52 -11.36
CA ILE A 28 -6.01 10.35 -10.19
C ILE A 28 -6.99 11.52 -10.26
N VAL A 29 -7.87 11.63 -9.28
CA VAL A 29 -8.86 12.72 -9.20
C VAL A 29 -8.87 13.31 -7.81
N ASN A 30 -9.22 14.60 -7.69
CA ASN A 30 -9.36 15.22 -6.38
C ASN A 30 -10.53 14.60 -5.62
N ALA A 31 -10.32 14.33 -4.33
CA ALA A 31 -11.38 13.84 -3.47
C ALA A 31 -12.41 14.95 -3.23
N PRO A 32 -13.72 14.64 -3.28
CA PRO A 32 -14.73 15.65 -2.98
C PRO A 32 -14.59 16.14 -1.53
N GLY A 33 -14.62 17.46 -1.35
CA GLY A 33 -14.53 18.10 -0.03
C GLY A 33 -13.12 18.26 0.55
N SER A 34 -12.05 17.93 -0.19
CA SER A 34 -10.67 18.13 0.24
C SER A 34 -9.76 18.51 -0.93
N ASN A 35 -9.02 19.60 -0.79
CA ASN A 35 -8.02 20.02 -1.80
C ASN A 35 -6.70 19.26 -1.68
N ASP A 36 -6.42 18.66 -0.52
CA ASP A 36 -5.17 17.95 -0.25
C ASP A 36 -5.28 16.43 -0.40
N SER A 37 -6.45 15.92 -0.82
CA SER A 37 -6.68 14.48 -0.94
C SER A 37 -7.09 14.12 -2.35
N MET A 38 -6.55 13.01 -2.84
CA MET A 38 -6.75 12.49 -4.19
C MET A 38 -7.20 11.04 -4.12
N LEU A 39 -8.17 10.68 -4.93
CA LEU A 39 -8.58 9.30 -5.17
C LEU A 39 -7.77 8.73 -6.32
N VAL A 40 -7.19 7.56 -6.10
CA VAL A 40 -6.32 6.87 -7.04
C VAL A 40 -6.91 5.53 -7.41
N GLU A 41 -6.97 5.23 -8.71
CA GLU A 41 -7.46 3.95 -9.23
C GLU A 41 -6.72 2.76 -8.59
N SER A 42 -7.48 1.76 -8.12
CA SER A 42 -6.92 0.51 -7.62
C SER A 42 -6.90 -0.53 -8.73
N LYS A 43 -5.75 -1.16 -8.98
CA LYS A 43 -5.63 -2.23 -9.99
C LYS A 43 -6.30 -3.54 -9.58
N THR A 44 -6.40 -3.80 -8.27
CA THR A 44 -6.89 -5.09 -7.74
C THR A 44 -8.12 -4.94 -6.83
N GLY A 45 -8.40 -3.73 -6.35
CA GLY A 45 -9.53 -3.44 -5.48
C GLY A 45 -10.78 -3.05 -6.26
N LYS A 46 -11.95 -3.22 -5.65
CA LYS A 46 -13.24 -2.71 -6.16
C LYS A 46 -13.46 -1.23 -5.89
N ARG A 47 -12.56 -0.59 -5.13
CA ARG A 47 -12.64 0.81 -4.70
C ARG A 47 -11.29 1.51 -4.92
N PRO A 48 -11.29 2.80 -5.27
CA PRO A 48 -10.06 3.59 -5.33
C PRO A 48 -9.43 3.72 -3.94
N HIS A 49 -8.13 4.03 -3.94
CA HIS A 49 -7.39 4.35 -2.73
C HIS A 49 -7.39 5.86 -2.51
N LEU A 50 -7.52 6.29 -1.25
CA LEU A 50 -7.40 7.69 -0.87
C LEU A 50 -5.94 7.98 -0.55
N VAL A 51 -5.37 8.99 -1.19
CA VAL A 51 -4.04 9.52 -0.91
C VAL A 51 -4.17 10.94 -0.41
N THR A 52 -3.64 11.23 0.77
CA THR A 52 -3.66 12.55 1.38
C THR A 52 -2.26 13.13 1.38
N LYS A 53 -2.14 14.34 0.87
CA LYS A 53 -0.95 15.18 1.00
C LYS A 53 -0.93 15.76 2.41
N GLU A 54 0.15 15.51 3.14
CA GLU A 54 0.40 16.07 4.46
C GLU A 54 1.47 17.18 4.36
N SER A 55 1.76 17.82 5.49
CA SER A 55 2.83 18.81 5.57
C SER A 55 4.21 18.19 5.32
N ALA A 56 5.19 19.05 5.01
CA ALA A 56 6.59 18.67 4.81
C ALA A 56 6.86 17.63 3.70
N GLY A 57 6.02 17.60 2.66
CA GLY A 57 6.21 16.72 1.50
C GLY A 57 5.87 15.25 1.77
N ARG A 58 5.15 14.96 2.85
CA ARG A 58 4.64 13.64 3.18
C ARG A 58 3.35 13.37 2.41
N PHE A 59 3.20 12.13 1.96
CA PHE A 59 1.96 11.62 1.38
C PHE A 59 1.58 10.35 2.11
N THR A 60 0.31 10.19 2.42
CA THR A 60 -0.22 9.00 3.09
C THR A 60 -1.30 8.35 2.25
N CYS A 61 -1.36 7.02 2.26
CA CYS A 61 -2.41 6.26 1.59
C CYS A 61 -3.31 5.63 2.65
N ASP A 62 -4.55 5.30 2.28
CA ASP A 62 -5.48 4.63 3.18
C ASP A 62 -4.99 3.25 3.66
N ASP A 63 -5.55 2.82 4.80
CA ASP A 63 -5.21 1.55 5.45
C ASP A 63 -5.61 0.31 4.63
N GLY A 64 -6.38 0.47 3.56
CA GLY A 64 -6.64 -0.59 2.59
C GLY A 64 -5.42 -0.93 1.74
N CYS A 65 -4.41 -0.04 1.67
CA CYS A 65 -3.18 -0.28 0.93
C CYS A 65 -2.13 -1.03 1.77
N LYS A 66 -2.06 -2.35 1.58
CA LYS A 66 -1.11 -3.22 2.30
C LYS A 66 0.36 -2.81 2.13
N MET A 67 0.72 -2.37 0.91
CA MET A 67 2.08 -1.87 0.63
C MET A 67 2.37 -0.63 1.47
N TRP A 68 1.44 0.33 1.50
CA TRP A 68 1.60 1.53 2.33
C TRP A 68 1.75 1.19 3.82
N LEU A 69 0.90 0.31 4.36
CA LEU A 69 1.00 -0.12 5.75
C LEU A 69 2.35 -0.74 6.09
N SER A 70 2.89 -1.55 5.17
CA SER A 70 4.12 -2.31 5.42
C SER A 70 5.40 -1.50 5.21
N THR A 71 5.43 -0.66 4.18
CA THR A 71 6.68 0.00 3.74
C THR A 71 6.62 1.52 3.80
N ARG A 72 5.46 2.12 4.11
CA ARG A 72 5.23 3.58 4.03
C ARG A 72 5.57 4.17 2.65
N ILE A 73 5.45 3.35 1.61
CA ILE A 73 5.55 3.77 0.20
C ILE A 73 4.79 2.79 -0.69
N CYS A 74 3.93 3.31 -1.56
CA CYS A 74 3.15 2.48 -2.48
C CYS A 74 3.03 3.15 -3.85
N SER A 75 2.49 2.43 -4.83
CA SER A 75 2.32 2.98 -6.18
C SER A 75 1.36 4.18 -6.20
N HIS A 76 0.34 4.20 -5.32
CA HIS A 76 -0.61 5.30 -5.26
C HIS A 76 0.03 6.61 -4.77
N THR A 77 0.80 6.55 -3.67
CA THR A 77 1.52 7.73 -3.15
C THR A 77 2.58 8.23 -4.13
N VAL A 78 3.27 7.31 -4.82
CA VAL A 78 4.28 7.69 -5.84
C VAL A 78 3.61 8.35 -7.03
N ALA A 79 2.52 7.78 -7.55
CA ALA A 79 1.78 8.34 -8.69
C ALA A 79 1.23 9.73 -8.39
N VAL A 80 0.65 9.91 -7.19
CA VAL A 80 0.15 11.22 -6.75
C VAL A 80 1.29 12.22 -6.61
N ALA A 81 2.37 11.86 -5.91
CA ALA A 81 3.51 12.76 -5.72
C ALA A 81 4.15 13.17 -7.08
N ASP A 82 4.20 12.24 -8.03
CA ASP A 82 4.67 12.51 -9.40
C ASP A 82 3.72 13.44 -10.15
N SER A 83 2.41 13.19 -10.10
CA SER A 83 1.40 14.00 -10.79
C SER A 83 1.38 15.47 -10.37
N ILE A 84 1.83 15.77 -9.14
CA ILE A 84 1.92 17.14 -8.61
C ILE A 84 3.36 17.64 -8.46
N ASN A 85 4.33 16.99 -9.11
CA ASN A 85 5.75 17.37 -9.13
C ASN A 85 6.44 17.45 -7.76
N LEU A 86 5.95 16.70 -6.77
CA LEU A 86 6.50 16.62 -5.40
C LEU A 86 7.16 15.27 -5.09
N LEU A 87 7.41 14.44 -6.12
CA LEU A 87 8.06 13.14 -5.97
C LEU A 87 9.44 13.22 -5.28
N PRO A 88 10.34 14.18 -5.59
CA PRO A 88 11.62 14.28 -4.89
C PRO A 88 11.46 14.51 -3.39
N SER A 89 10.57 15.43 -2.99
CA SER A 89 10.27 15.72 -1.58
C SER A 89 9.73 14.50 -0.84
N PHE A 90 8.83 13.74 -1.49
CA PHE A 90 8.27 12.53 -0.92
C PHE A 90 9.32 11.43 -0.72
N VAL A 91 10.19 11.21 -1.71
CA VAL A 91 11.27 10.22 -1.62
C VAL A 91 12.26 10.59 -0.53
N ASP A 92 12.62 11.87 -0.41
CA ASP A 92 13.53 12.34 0.63
C ASP A 92 12.91 12.22 2.02
N TRP A 93 11.63 12.55 2.18
CA TRP A 93 10.88 12.26 3.41
C TRP A 93 10.97 10.76 3.75
N ARG A 94 10.69 9.88 2.78
CA ARG A 94 10.69 8.44 3.01
C ARG A 94 12.06 7.89 3.39
N LYS A 95 13.15 8.42 2.81
CA LYS A 95 14.53 8.06 3.18
C LYS A 95 14.88 8.49 4.61
N LYS A 96 14.34 9.64 5.06
CA LYS A 96 14.53 10.17 6.41
C LYS A 96 13.74 9.42 7.49
N CYS A 97 12.70 8.68 7.11
CA CYS A 97 11.97 7.79 8.03
C CYS A 97 12.86 6.63 8.52
N LYS A 98 13.73 6.90 9.51
CA LYS A 98 14.49 5.89 10.25
C LYS A 98 13.51 5.04 11.07
N GLY A 99 13.59 3.71 10.96
CA GLY A 99 12.84 2.80 11.83
C GLY A 99 11.40 2.45 11.40
N ALA A 100 10.98 2.79 10.17
CA ALA A 100 9.86 2.07 9.56
C ALA A 100 10.36 0.65 9.24
N SER A 101 10.40 -0.21 10.27
CA SER A 101 10.69 -1.63 10.12
C SER A 101 9.69 -2.14 9.10
N VAL A 102 10.19 -2.44 7.90
CA VAL A 102 9.38 -3.08 6.88
C VAL A 102 8.98 -4.41 7.51
N SER A 103 7.70 -4.56 7.82
CA SER A 103 7.21 -5.83 8.32
C SER A 103 7.27 -6.83 7.17
N LEU A 104 8.38 -7.54 7.06
CA LEU A 104 8.58 -8.61 6.09
C LEU A 104 7.44 -9.63 6.19
N ALA A 105 7.01 -9.94 7.43
CA ALA A 105 5.84 -10.77 7.67
C ALA A 105 4.56 -10.16 7.07
N GLY A 106 4.32 -8.86 7.25
CA GLY A 106 3.20 -8.15 6.63
C GLY A 106 3.22 -8.24 5.11
N MET A 107 4.38 -8.08 4.49
CA MET A 107 4.54 -8.21 3.03
C MET A 107 4.29 -9.64 2.55
N VAL A 108 4.89 -10.66 3.17
CA VAL A 108 4.73 -12.06 2.77
C VAL A 108 3.30 -12.56 2.98
N LEU A 109 2.68 -12.22 4.12
CA LEU A 109 1.31 -12.60 4.42
C LEU A 109 0.28 -11.87 3.53
N SER A 110 0.65 -10.75 2.91
CA SER A 110 -0.23 -10.00 2.01
C SER A 110 -0.64 -10.77 0.77
N ASP A 111 0.29 -11.57 0.23
CA ASP A 111 0.13 -12.38 -0.99
C ASP A 111 -0.33 -13.82 -0.70
N THR A 112 -0.41 -14.18 0.58
CA THR A 112 -0.74 -15.54 1.00
C THR A 112 -2.26 -15.75 1.03
N PRO A 113 -2.82 -16.83 0.46
CA PRO A 113 -4.25 -17.14 0.54
C PRO A 113 -4.70 -17.28 2.00
N LYS A 114 -5.94 -16.85 2.31
CA LYS A 114 -6.54 -17.07 3.63
C LYS A 114 -6.55 -18.57 3.94
N GLY A 115 -5.85 -18.97 5.01
CA GLY A 115 -5.78 -20.35 5.47
C GLY A 115 -4.55 -21.13 5.00
N ALA A 116 -3.62 -20.54 4.26
CA ALA A 116 -2.34 -21.19 3.98
C ALA A 116 -1.61 -21.51 5.29
N GLY A 117 -1.11 -22.74 5.42
CA GLY A 117 -0.44 -23.22 6.63
C GLY A 117 -1.37 -23.63 7.79
N ARG A 118 -2.69 -23.44 7.70
CA ARG A 118 -3.63 -24.03 8.68
C ARG A 118 -3.78 -25.52 8.41
N LYS A 119 -3.03 -26.34 9.16
CA LYS A 119 -3.29 -27.78 9.27
C LYS A 119 -4.69 -27.94 9.88
N GLY A 120 -5.60 -28.59 9.16
CA GLY A 120 -7.02 -28.71 9.50
C GLY A 120 -7.24 -29.06 10.99
N GLY A 121 -8.15 -28.33 11.64
CA GLY A 121 -8.46 -28.54 13.05
C GLY A 121 -8.96 -29.97 13.30
N LYS A 122 -8.51 -30.59 14.38
CA LYS A 122 -9.01 -31.91 14.81
C LYS A 122 -10.54 -31.82 14.98
N PRO A 123 -11.33 -32.74 14.40
CA PRO A 123 -12.77 -32.73 14.57
C PRO A 123 -13.12 -32.85 16.06
N THR A 124 -13.94 -31.93 16.55
CA THR A 124 -14.46 -31.98 17.93
C THR A 124 -15.43 -33.15 18.03
N LYS A 125 -15.07 -34.21 18.77
CA LYS A 125 -15.97 -35.32 19.09
C LYS A 125 -17.12 -34.79 19.93
N LYS A 126 -18.32 -34.72 19.37
CA LYS A 126 -19.56 -34.55 20.13
C LYS A 126 -19.84 -35.87 20.86
N TYR A 127 -19.64 -35.92 22.17
CA TYR A 127 -20.17 -37.02 22.97
C TYR A 127 -21.70 -36.88 23.02
N GLY A 128 -22.40 -37.89 22.54
CA GLY A 128 -23.85 -37.96 22.62
C GLY A 128 -24.30 -38.04 24.07
N LYS A 129 -25.29 -37.22 24.44
CA LYS A 129 -26.08 -37.43 25.65
C LYS A 129 -26.94 -38.68 25.42
N SER A 130 -26.63 -39.77 26.11
CA SER A 130 -27.60 -40.87 26.27
C SER A 130 -28.61 -40.46 27.34
N ALA A 131 -29.87 -40.79 27.06
CA ALA A 131 -31.06 -40.56 27.88
C ALA A 131 -31.05 -41.40 29.18
#